data_AF-A0A8H7CEB9-F1
#
_entry.id   AF-A0A8H7CEB9-F1
#
_cell.length_a   1.000
_cell.length_b   1.000
_cell.length_c   1.000
_cell.angle_alpha   90.00
_cell.angle_beta   90.00
_cell.angle_gamma   90.00
#
_symmetry.space_group_name_H-M   'P 1'
#
loop_
_entity.id
_entity.type
_entity.pdbx_description
1 polymer ?
#
loop_
_entity_poly.entity_id
_entity_poly.type
_entity_poly.pdbx_seq_one_letter_code
_entity_poly.pdbx_strand_id
1 'polypeptide(L)'
;MSRLSAVPEFPGLRRFPDGRDFHQWTGDDSKALMKIYLGAVVGYLPSNMVKAIAAFMDFCYLVRRNATSTPDLSAIKNALDRFHQYRTIFIECGVRIDISLPRQHSLVHYPRSIRLFGSPNGLCSSITESKHIKAVKEPWRRSSRYNALAQMLVTITRLDKLAAARHEFRTHGMMTGTTSSYTGMVLAGHQPQVEAVQAAAELAATKEDNDDDDGVVHGPRTLSDIELTPTLQRGYPRYLAALAAHVRQPSLPLLLRRFLHAEMHGPLPDDAPLPMLDECPTFEGPIAVHHSAIARFYAPSDIGGAGGMYRERIRSNPRWHGYARRDTVFVDVGGPAMSGLVIGRAMLFFSFTFGGKEYQCALVHWIVPVGDTPDPDTGMWVVEPEYAGGSPVLEVINVDAIARGCHLIGIYGTAALPEEFHFSSSLDAFNTYFVNQYVDHHMHEFLS
;
A
#
# COMPACT_ATOMS: atom_id res chain seq x y z
N MET A 1 -24.30 10.47 2.03
CA MET A 1 -22.82 10.34 2.01
C MET A 1 -22.36 9.72 0.69
N SER A 2 -21.17 10.10 0.19
CA SER A 2 -20.68 9.58 -1.10
C SER A 2 -20.04 8.19 -0.94
N ARG A 3 -20.12 7.30 -1.93
CA ARG A 3 -19.38 6.03 -1.92
C ARG A 3 -17.85 6.23 -1.77
N LEU A 4 -17.35 7.40 -2.17
CA LEU A 4 -15.93 7.79 -2.01
C LEU A 4 -15.52 7.91 -0.53
N SER A 5 -16.42 8.36 0.35
CA SER A 5 -16.14 8.45 1.79
C SER A 5 -16.21 7.08 2.48
N ALA A 6 -16.84 6.09 1.85
CA ALA A 6 -16.97 4.72 2.33
C ALA A 6 -15.90 3.77 1.81
N VAL A 7 -14.94 4.22 1.00
CA VAL A 7 -13.75 3.42 0.68
C VAL A 7 -12.98 3.16 1.98
N PRO A 8 -12.37 1.99 2.27
CA PRO A 8 -11.59 1.78 3.49
C PRO A 8 -10.24 2.52 3.49
N GLU A 9 -9.53 2.49 4.62
CA GLU A 9 -8.16 3.02 4.71
C GLU A 9 -7.15 2.10 4.05
N PHE A 10 -6.10 2.69 3.47
CA PHE A 10 -4.93 1.98 2.96
C PHE A 10 -3.68 2.87 3.07
N PRO A 11 -2.49 2.33 3.38
CA PRO A 11 -1.24 3.10 3.42
C PRO A 11 -1.02 3.93 2.13
N GLY A 12 -0.59 5.18 2.27
CA GLY A 12 -0.39 6.09 1.13
C GLY A 12 -1.65 6.50 0.34
N LEU A 13 -2.85 6.03 0.72
CA LEU A 13 -4.11 6.38 0.03
C LEU A 13 -4.81 7.55 0.74
N ARG A 14 -5.03 8.64 0.01
CA ARG A 14 -5.79 9.79 0.51
C ARG A 14 -7.27 9.46 0.66
N ARG A 15 -7.83 9.86 1.80
CA ARG A 15 -9.24 9.77 2.17
C ARG A 15 -10.07 10.92 1.59
N PHE A 16 -11.34 10.65 1.30
CA PHE A 16 -12.31 11.62 0.80
C PHE A 16 -13.56 11.67 1.70
N PRO A 17 -13.45 12.17 2.94
CA PRO A 17 -14.58 12.17 3.90
C PRO A 17 -15.80 12.96 3.39
N ASP A 18 -15.56 14.10 2.74
CA ASP A 18 -16.59 14.94 2.12
C ASP A 18 -16.90 14.53 0.66
N GLY A 19 -16.42 13.37 0.23
CA GLY A 19 -16.64 12.86 -1.11
C GLY A 19 -15.99 13.70 -2.19
N ARG A 20 -16.80 14.38 -3.02
CA ARG A 20 -16.33 15.22 -4.14
C ARG A 20 -16.47 16.73 -3.87
N ASP A 21 -16.92 17.11 -2.69
CA ASP A 21 -17.36 18.47 -2.38
C ASP A 21 -16.18 19.38 -2.00
N PHE A 22 -15.18 19.46 -2.88
CA PHE A 22 -14.04 20.38 -2.74
C PHE A 22 -14.27 21.67 -3.51
N HIS A 23 -14.02 22.81 -2.85
CA HIS A 23 -14.06 24.13 -3.49
C HIS A 23 -12.97 24.32 -4.55
N GLN A 24 -11.81 23.65 -4.41
CA GLN A 24 -10.71 23.71 -5.37
C GLN A 24 -10.04 22.34 -5.50
N TRP A 25 -9.93 21.84 -6.73
CA TRP A 25 -9.24 20.60 -7.03
C TRP A 25 -7.77 20.85 -7.37
N THR A 26 -6.86 20.17 -6.67
CA THR A 26 -5.44 20.11 -7.04
C THR A 26 -5.14 18.89 -7.90
N GLY A 27 -3.98 18.88 -8.56
CA GLY A 27 -3.54 17.72 -9.33
C GLY A 27 -3.39 16.45 -8.50
N ASP A 28 -3.05 16.58 -7.21
CA ASP A 28 -2.92 15.44 -6.31
C ASP A 28 -4.28 14.93 -5.83
N ASP A 29 -5.28 15.81 -5.69
CA ASP A 29 -6.66 15.39 -5.42
C ASP A 29 -7.20 14.54 -6.57
N SER A 30 -6.98 14.97 -7.81
CA SER A 30 -7.41 14.21 -8.99
C SER A 30 -6.72 12.84 -9.06
N LYS A 31 -5.40 12.77 -8.82
CA LYS A 31 -4.67 11.49 -8.81
C LYS A 31 -5.18 10.56 -7.72
N ALA A 32 -5.39 11.07 -6.51
CA ALA A 32 -5.91 10.28 -5.39
C ALA A 32 -7.34 9.79 -5.67
N LEU A 33 -8.18 10.64 -6.25
CA LEU A 33 -9.54 10.27 -6.61
C LEU A 33 -9.54 9.16 -7.67
N MET A 34 -8.69 9.27 -8.70
CA MET A 34 -8.58 8.24 -9.75
C MET A 34 -8.37 6.83 -9.17
N LYS A 35 -7.60 6.69 -8.09
CA LYS A 35 -7.32 5.39 -7.43
C LYS A 35 -8.56 4.69 -6.90
N ILE A 36 -9.62 5.44 -6.57
CA ILE A 36 -10.83 4.89 -5.92
C ILE A 36 -12.11 5.09 -6.73
N TYR A 37 -12.05 5.94 -7.76
CA TYR A 37 -13.22 6.43 -8.47
C TYR A 37 -14.00 5.31 -9.15
N LEU A 38 -13.30 4.40 -9.84
CA LEU A 38 -13.95 3.34 -10.62
C LEU A 38 -14.85 2.47 -9.76
N GLY A 39 -14.36 1.94 -8.64
CA GLY A 39 -15.17 1.12 -7.72
C GLY A 39 -16.35 1.88 -7.12
N ALA A 40 -16.22 3.20 -6.92
CA ALA A 40 -17.29 4.02 -6.35
C ALA A 40 -18.43 4.33 -7.33
N VAL A 41 -18.17 4.37 -8.65
CA VAL A 41 -19.18 4.76 -9.66
C VAL A 41 -19.89 3.60 -10.35
N VAL A 42 -19.39 2.37 -10.15
CA VAL A 42 -20.04 1.15 -10.65
C VAL A 42 -21.48 1.06 -10.12
N GLY A 43 -22.41 0.68 -10.99
CA GLY A 43 -23.85 0.63 -10.69
C GLY A 43 -24.58 1.97 -10.84
N TYR A 44 -23.88 3.10 -10.91
CA TYR A 44 -24.48 4.41 -11.26
C TYR A 44 -24.29 4.78 -12.72
N LEU A 45 -23.18 4.35 -13.33
CA LEU A 45 -22.86 4.67 -14.72
C LEU A 45 -23.21 3.51 -15.66
N PRO A 46 -23.55 3.79 -16.93
CA PRO A 46 -23.68 2.75 -17.94
C PRO A 46 -22.40 1.91 -18.07
N SER A 47 -22.55 0.61 -18.33
CA SER A 47 -21.44 -0.35 -18.48
C SER A 47 -20.32 0.16 -19.40
N ASN A 48 -20.67 0.68 -20.60
CA ASN A 48 -19.67 1.21 -21.53
C ASN A 48 -18.91 2.43 -20.98
N MET A 49 -19.52 3.23 -20.11
CA MET A 49 -18.85 4.37 -19.47
C MET A 49 -17.83 3.88 -18.43
N VAL A 50 -18.19 2.85 -17.66
CA VAL A 50 -17.27 2.17 -16.72
C VAL A 50 -16.08 1.59 -17.49
N LYS A 51 -16.34 0.86 -18.59
CA LYS A 51 -15.30 0.30 -19.48
C LYS A 51 -14.38 1.37 -20.06
N ALA A 52 -14.92 2.51 -20.46
CA ALA A 52 -14.12 3.64 -20.95
C ALA A 52 -13.18 4.17 -19.87
N ILE A 53 -13.67 4.33 -18.62
CA ILE A 53 -12.86 4.79 -17.50
C ILE A 53 -11.79 3.76 -17.15
N ALA A 54 -12.16 2.48 -17.05
CA ALA A 54 -11.22 1.38 -16.78
C ALA A 54 -10.10 1.32 -17.82
N ALA A 55 -10.45 1.33 -19.12
CA ALA A 55 -9.46 1.31 -20.20
C ALA A 55 -8.53 2.54 -20.19
N PHE A 56 -9.06 3.73 -19.82
CA PHE A 56 -8.24 4.92 -19.66
C PHE A 56 -7.28 4.82 -18.47
N MET A 57 -7.75 4.27 -17.34
CA MET A 57 -6.89 4.03 -16.18
C MET A 57 -5.81 3.01 -16.50
N ASP A 58 -6.13 1.88 -17.12
CA ASP A 58 -5.14 0.89 -17.56
C ASP A 58 -4.07 1.54 -18.44
N PHE A 59 -4.48 2.34 -19.43
CA PHE A 59 -3.54 3.10 -20.25
C PHE A 59 -2.62 3.98 -19.39
N CYS A 60 -3.18 4.75 -18.44
CA CYS A 60 -2.42 5.64 -17.57
C CYS A 60 -1.41 4.92 -16.68
N TYR A 61 -1.74 3.74 -16.16
CA TYR A 61 -0.82 2.95 -15.32
C TYR A 61 0.25 2.28 -16.18
N LEU A 62 -0.11 1.68 -17.31
CA LEU A 62 0.83 1.02 -18.22
C LEU A 62 1.90 1.98 -18.77
N VAL A 63 1.51 3.18 -19.21
CA VAL A 63 2.49 4.17 -19.74
C VAL A 63 3.38 4.78 -18.66
N ARG A 64 3.12 4.52 -17.37
CA ARG A 64 3.93 5.02 -16.25
C ARG A 64 4.88 3.97 -15.68
N ARG A 65 4.85 2.73 -16.17
CA ARG A 65 5.80 1.69 -15.76
C ARG A 65 7.24 2.16 -15.97
N ASN A 66 8.11 1.88 -15.02
CA ASN A 66 9.50 2.33 -15.07
C ASN A 66 10.27 1.71 -16.25
N ALA A 67 9.93 0.49 -16.63
CA ALA A 67 10.39 -0.17 -17.85
C ALA A 67 9.18 -0.60 -18.69
N THR A 68 9.34 -0.63 -20.01
CA THR A 68 8.26 -1.02 -20.92
C THR A 68 8.79 -2.04 -21.92
N SER A 69 8.27 -3.26 -21.84
CA SER A 69 8.57 -4.37 -22.74
C SER A 69 7.68 -4.38 -23.99
N THR A 70 7.95 -5.29 -24.94
CA THR A 70 7.12 -5.47 -26.13
C THR A 70 5.68 -5.93 -25.79
N PRO A 71 5.46 -6.87 -24.85
CA PRO A 71 4.13 -7.15 -24.31
C PRO A 71 3.44 -5.91 -23.72
N ASP A 72 4.15 -5.10 -22.92
CA ASP A 72 3.58 -3.88 -22.33
C ASP A 72 3.13 -2.88 -23.39
N LEU A 73 3.93 -2.68 -24.46
CA LEU A 73 3.54 -1.83 -25.59
C LEU A 73 2.27 -2.31 -26.29
N SER A 74 2.08 -3.63 -26.35
CA SER A 74 0.87 -4.24 -26.91
C SER A 74 -0.32 -4.00 -25.98
N ALA A 75 -0.13 -4.16 -24.66
CA ALA A 75 -1.14 -3.84 -23.66
C ALA A 75 -1.55 -2.35 -23.67
N ILE A 76 -0.58 -1.43 -23.80
CA ILE A 76 -0.84 0.01 -23.93
C ILE A 76 -1.71 0.30 -25.15
N LYS A 77 -1.39 -0.31 -26.30
CA LYS A 77 -2.18 -0.15 -27.52
C LYS A 77 -3.60 -0.71 -27.34
N ASN A 78 -3.74 -1.90 -26.77
CA ASN A 78 -5.03 -2.53 -26.50
C ASN A 78 -5.90 -1.69 -25.54
N ALA A 79 -5.30 -1.13 -24.48
CA ALA A 79 -5.99 -0.23 -23.55
C ALA A 79 -6.47 1.05 -24.26
N LEU A 80 -5.64 1.63 -25.14
CA LEU A 80 -6.00 2.81 -25.92
C LEU A 80 -7.12 2.52 -26.93
N ASP A 81 -7.06 1.38 -27.62
CA ASP A 81 -8.08 0.95 -28.59
C ASP A 81 -9.43 0.73 -27.89
N ARG A 82 -9.44 0.04 -26.73
CA ARG A 82 -10.63 -0.09 -25.86
C ARG A 82 -11.16 1.27 -25.41
N PHE A 83 -10.29 2.18 -24.96
CA PHE A 83 -10.72 3.52 -24.55
C PHE A 83 -11.40 4.27 -25.69
N HIS A 84 -10.83 4.23 -26.90
CA HIS A 84 -11.42 4.86 -28.08
C HIS A 84 -12.75 4.24 -28.50
N GLN A 85 -12.89 2.93 -28.38
CA GLN A 85 -14.13 2.23 -28.64
C GLN A 85 -15.23 2.68 -27.66
N TYR A 86 -14.95 2.62 -26.36
CA TYR A 86 -15.99 2.83 -25.34
C TYR A 86 -16.31 4.30 -25.07
N ARG A 87 -15.38 5.24 -25.31
CA ARG A 87 -15.62 6.67 -25.01
C ARG A 87 -16.74 7.30 -25.84
N THR A 88 -17.20 6.67 -26.93
CA THR A 88 -18.35 7.17 -27.71
C THR A 88 -19.61 7.28 -26.85
N ILE A 89 -19.72 6.48 -25.79
CA ILE A 89 -20.82 6.54 -24.83
C ILE A 89 -21.01 7.92 -24.20
N PHE A 90 -19.93 8.72 -24.06
CA PHE A 90 -20.05 10.09 -23.54
C PHE A 90 -20.78 11.03 -24.51
N ILE A 91 -20.76 10.74 -25.82
CA ILE A 91 -21.58 11.44 -26.81
C ILE A 91 -23.00 10.89 -26.80
N GLU A 92 -23.14 9.56 -26.81
CA GLU A 92 -24.46 8.88 -26.84
C GLU A 92 -25.34 9.28 -25.65
N CYS A 93 -24.76 9.42 -24.46
CA CYS A 93 -25.45 9.88 -23.25
C CYS A 93 -25.60 11.41 -23.16
N GLY A 94 -25.15 12.17 -24.17
CA GLY A 94 -25.24 13.63 -24.19
C GLY A 94 -24.32 14.37 -23.21
N VAL A 95 -23.34 13.68 -22.59
CA VAL A 95 -22.34 14.30 -21.71
C VAL A 95 -21.43 15.24 -22.50
N ARG A 96 -21.18 14.93 -23.78
CA ARG A 96 -20.33 15.70 -24.69
C ARG A 96 -20.95 15.76 -26.08
N ILE A 97 -20.67 16.85 -26.80
CA ILE A 97 -21.01 16.99 -28.23
C ILE A 97 -19.94 16.32 -29.10
N ASP A 98 -18.67 16.46 -28.72
CA ASP A 98 -17.52 15.88 -29.40
C ASP A 98 -16.43 15.43 -28.40
N ILE A 99 -15.50 14.61 -28.90
CA ILE A 99 -14.36 14.04 -28.15
C ILE A 99 -13.02 14.51 -28.76
N SER A 100 -13.00 15.65 -29.46
CA SER A 100 -11.80 16.26 -30.05
C SER A 100 -10.99 17.03 -29.01
N LEU A 101 -10.63 16.35 -27.93
CA LEU A 101 -9.90 16.93 -26.80
C LEU A 101 -8.40 16.77 -27.01
N PRO A 102 -7.60 17.86 -27.02
CA PRO A 102 -6.15 17.79 -27.29
C PRO A 102 -5.39 16.80 -26.39
N ARG A 103 -5.76 16.72 -25.10
CA ARG A 103 -5.14 15.78 -24.13
C ARG A 103 -5.51 14.32 -24.39
N GLN A 104 -6.69 14.05 -24.94
CA GLN A 104 -7.04 12.69 -25.36
C GLN A 104 -6.38 12.34 -26.69
N HIS A 105 -6.25 13.30 -27.61
CA HIS A 105 -5.53 13.08 -28.87
C HIS A 105 -4.06 12.73 -28.62
N SER A 106 -3.40 13.37 -27.64
CA SER A 106 -1.99 13.08 -27.34
C SER A 106 -1.71 11.63 -26.94
N LEU A 107 -2.71 10.88 -26.45
CA LEU A 107 -2.55 9.49 -26.01
C LEU A 107 -2.05 8.58 -27.15
N VAL A 108 -2.43 8.87 -28.40
CA VAL A 108 -2.05 8.07 -29.58
C VAL A 108 -0.56 8.13 -29.90
N HIS A 109 0.14 9.13 -29.37
CA HIS A 109 1.57 9.30 -29.60
C HIS A 109 2.42 8.51 -28.60
N TYR A 110 1.87 8.11 -27.44
CA TYR A 110 2.64 7.39 -26.41
C TYR A 110 3.30 6.11 -26.93
N PRO A 111 2.62 5.19 -27.64
CA PRO A 111 3.26 3.95 -28.10
C PRO A 111 4.49 4.20 -29.00
N ARG A 112 4.40 5.20 -29.89
CA ARG A 112 5.52 5.59 -30.76
C ARG A 112 6.63 6.26 -29.95
N SER A 113 6.28 7.20 -29.07
CA SER A 113 7.25 7.90 -28.23
C SER A 113 8.02 6.95 -27.33
N ILE A 114 7.34 5.97 -26.70
CA ILE A 114 7.99 4.99 -25.83
C ILE A 114 8.99 4.13 -26.61
N ARG A 115 8.67 3.72 -27.84
CA ARG A 115 9.61 2.98 -28.69
C ARG A 115 10.85 3.78 -29.06
N LEU A 116 10.71 5.08 -29.27
CA LEU A 116 11.81 5.95 -29.70
C LEU A 116 12.66 6.46 -28.53
N PHE A 117 12.06 6.65 -27.36
CA PHE A 117 12.67 7.41 -26.26
C PHE A 117 12.68 6.69 -24.91
N GLY A 118 12.07 5.50 -24.81
CA GLY A 118 11.98 4.72 -23.57
C GLY A 118 10.77 5.11 -22.70
N SER A 119 10.75 4.62 -21.46
CA SER A 119 9.64 4.88 -20.52
C SER A 119 9.48 6.40 -20.29
N PRO A 120 8.24 6.94 -20.26
CA PRO A 120 7.99 8.33 -19.93
C PRO A 120 8.26 8.68 -18.46
N ASN A 121 8.49 7.68 -17.60
CA ASN A 121 8.73 7.93 -16.18
C ASN A 121 9.96 8.86 -16.00
N GLY A 122 9.83 9.88 -15.17
CA GLY A 122 10.88 10.89 -14.99
C GLY A 122 10.91 12.06 -15.99
N LEU A 123 9.98 12.14 -16.95
CA LEU A 123 9.87 13.28 -17.90
C LEU A 123 8.79 14.31 -17.49
N CYS A 124 8.25 14.21 -16.29
CA CYS A 124 7.17 15.06 -15.83
C CYS A 124 7.65 16.49 -15.48
N SER A 125 6.85 17.49 -15.85
CA SER A 125 7.08 18.88 -15.45
C SER A 125 7.03 19.10 -13.93
N SER A 126 6.50 18.14 -13.16
CA SER A 126 6.54 18.21 -11.69
C SER A 126 7.97 18.26 -11.15
N ILE A 127 8.95 17.68 -11.84
CA ILE A 127 10.37 17.72 -11.44
C ILE A 127 10.89 19.15 -11.52
N THR A 128 10.63 19.83 -12.64
CA THR A 128 11.04 21.22 -12.83
C THR A 128 10.20 22.17 -11.99
N GLU A 129 8.91 21.89 -11.80
CA GLU A 129 8.02 22.68 -10.92
C GLU A 129 8.45 22.60 -9.45
N SER A 130 8.83 21.42 -8.95
CA SER A 130 9.34 21.24 -7.59
C SER A 130 10.62 22.05 -7.37
N LYS A 131 11.55 22.02 -8.34
CA LYS A 131 12.74 22.88 -8.32
C LYS A 131 12.36 24.37 -8.38
N HIS A 132 11.38 24.75 -9.19
CA HIS A 132 10.90 26.12 -9.30
C HIS A 132 10.24 26.61 -8.00
N ILE A 133 9.60 25.75 -7.20
CA ILE A 133 9.11 26.11 -5.86
C ILE A 133 10.29 26.56 -4.98
N LYS A 134 11.31 25.71 -4.83
CA LYS A 134 12.46 25.97 -3.96
C LYS A 134 13.36 27.11 -4.46
N ALA A 135 13.57 27.19 -5.78
CA ALA A 135 14.47 28.18 -6.39
C ALA A 135 13.81 29.54 -6.65
N VAL A 136 12.48 29.60 -6.81
CA VAL A 136 11.78 30.83 -7.20
C VAL A 136 10.66 31.20 -6.24
N LYS A 137 9.65 30.35 -6.07
CA LYS A 137 8.44 30.71 -5.30
C LYS A 137 8.76 31.00 -3.83
N GLU A 138 9.56 30.15 -3.17
CA GLU A 138 9.96 30.33 -1.77
C GLU A 138 10.85 31.56 -1.55
N PRO A 139 11.97 31.76 -2.30
CA PRO A 139 12.77 32.97 -2.19
C PRO A 139 11.97 34.24 -2.49
N TRP A 140 11.08 34.22 -3.48
CA TRP A 140 10.20 35.35 -3.79
C TRP A 140 9.29 35.69 -2.59
N ARG A 141 8.66 34.69 -1.97
CA ARG A 141 7.83 34.88 -0.77
C ARG A 141 8.61 35.43 0.43
N ARG A 142 9.90 35.08 0.55
CA ARG A 142 10.81 35.56 1.60
C ARG A 142 11.40 36.95 1.32
N SER A 143 11.37 37.40 0.07
CA SER A 143 11.87 38.72 -0.32
C SER A 143 10.90 39.85 0.06
N SER A 144 11.40 41.08 0.08
CA SER A 144 10.53 42.27 0.21
C SER A 144 9.68 42.56 -1.03
N ARG A 145 9.79 41.75 -2.10
CA ARG A 145 9.18 41.94 -3.43
C ARG A 145 9.63 43.21 -4.18
N TYR A 146 10.51 44.01 -3.59
CA TYR A 146 11.12 45.18 -4.21
C TYR A 146 12.56 44.86 -4.61
N ASN A 147 12.89 44.95 -5.92
CA ASN A 147 14.18 44.50 -6.46
C ASN A 147 14.56 43.07 -5.98
N ALA A 148 13.57 42.18 -6.00
CA ALA A 148 13.62 40.89 -5.33
C ALA A 148 14.71 39.93 -5.86
N LEU A 149 15.10 40.06 -7.14
CA LEU A 149 16.04 39.12 -7.77
C LEU A 149 17.35 38.97 -6.99
N ALA A 150 17.96 40.09 -6.58
CA ALA A 150 19.19 40.06 -5.80
C ALA A 150 18.99 39.37 -4.44
N GLN A 151 17.86 39.65 -3.77
CA GLN A 151 17.51 39.04 -2.49
C GLN A 151 17.27 37.53 -2.62
N MET A 152 16.60 37.13 -3.71
CA MET A 152 16.34 35.73 -4.02
C MET A 152 17.65 34.97 -4.26
N LEU A 153 18.56 35.53 -5.06
CA LEU A 153 19.89 34.94 -5.32
C LEU A 153 20.68 34.76 -4.01
N VAL A 154 20.74 35.80 -3.17
CA VAL A 154 21.41 35.72 -1.85
C VAL A 154 20.79 34.63 -0.98
N THR A 155 19.46 34.51 -0.99
CA THR A 155 18.75 33.49 -0.21
C THR A 155 19.10 32.08 -0.69
N ILE A 156 19.08 31.85 -2.00
CA ILE A 156 19.44 30.55 -2.60
C ILE A 156 20.88 30.20 -2.25
N THR A 157 21.83 31.12 -2.49
CA THR A 157 23.25 30.92 -2.15
C THR A 157 23.45 30.59 -0.67
N ARG A 158 22.72 31.25 0.23
CA ARG A 158 22.80 30.97 1.67
C ARG A 158 22.28 29.57 2.00
N LEU A 159 21.17 29.17 1.41
CA LEU A 159 20.60 27.84 1.62
C LEU A 159 21.52 26.74 1.08
N ASP A 160 22.13 26.94 -0.09
CA ASP A 160 23.09 26.00 -0.66
C ASP A 160 24.34 25.86 0.22
N LYS A 161 24.90 26.98 0.70
CA LYS A 161 26.04 26.97 1.65
C LYS A 161 25.68 26.26 2.95
N LEU A 162 24.49 26.49 3.50
CA LEU A 162 24.03 25.79 4.70
C LEU A 162 23.81 24.29 4.46
N ALA A 163 23.31 23.90 3.29
CA ALA A 163 23.15 22.50 2.93
C ALA A 163 24.50 21.78 2.80
N ALA A 164 25.48 22.42 2.16
CA ALA A 164 26.84 21.91 2.03
C ALA A 164 27.52 21.76 3.41
N ALA A 165 27.47 22.81 4.25
CA ALA A 165 28.02 22.77 5.61
C ALA A 165 27.35 21.67 6.46
N ARG A 166 26.02 21.51 6.37
CA ARG A 166 25.31 20.41 7.06
C ARG A 166 25.77 19.03 6.59
N HIS A 167 26.04 18.86 5.30
CA HIS A 167 26.56 17.60 4.77
C HIS A 167 27.93 17.31 5.37
N GLU A 168 28.84 18.30 5.37
CA GLU A 168 30.17 18.18 5.97
C GLU A 168 30.10 17.91 7.49
N PHE A 169 29.23 18.59 8.22
CA PHE A 169 29.05 18.32 9.65
C PHE A 169 28.51 16.92 9.92
N ARG A 170 27.63 16.39 9.05
CA ARG A 170 27.17 15.00 9.16
C ARG A 170 28.28 14.00 8.90
N THR A 171 29.11 14.21 7.87
CA THR A 171 30.23 13.31 7.58
C THR A 171 31.27 13.30 8.71
N HIS A 172 31.40 14.41 9.44
CA HIS A 172 32.25 14.51 10.63
C HIS A 172 31.54 14.09 11.94
N GLY A 173 30.30 13.58 11.88
CA GLY A 173 29.56 13.15 13.08
C GLY A 173 29.15 14.28 14.04
N MET A 174 29.14 15.53 13.57
CA MET A 174 28.84 16.71 14.38
C MET A 174 27.33 17.04 14.46
N MET A 175 26.48 16.25 13.80
CA MET A 175 25.01 16.43 13.80
C MET A 175 24.23 15.20 14.31
N THR A 176 24.87 14.35 15.12
CA THR A 176 24.23 13.15 15.71
C THR A 176 23.96 13.35 17.20
N GLY A 177 22.76 12.96 17.65
CA GLY A 177 22.32 13.13 19.03
C GLY A 177 21.83 14.56 19.33
N THR A 178 21.41 14.78 20.58
CA THR A 178 21.02 16.13 21.02
C THR A 178 22.27 16.93 21.38
N THR A 179 22.17 18.26 21.33
CA THR A 179 23.24 19.15 21.80
C THR A 179 23.67 18.78 23.23
N SER A 180 22.74 18.41 24.09
CA SER A 180 23.01 17.97 25.47
C SER A 180 23.83 16.68 25.53
N SER A 181 23.51 15.68 24.70
CA SER A 181 24.27 14.43 24.60
C SER A 181 25.70 14.68 24.12
N TYR A 182 25.86 15.53 23.11
CA TYR A 182 27.17 15.89 22.57
C TYR A 182 28.01 16.64 23.61
N THR A 183 27.43 17.65 24.28
CA THR A 183 28.10 18.39 25.36
C THR A 183 28.51 17.46 26.51
N GLY A 184 27.67 16.49 26.87
CA GLY A 184 27.99 15.48 27.89
C GLY A 184 29.22 14.62 27.54
N MET A 185 29.33 14.16 26.28
CA MET A 185 30.51 13.40 25.84
C MET A 185 31.80 14.23 25.87
N VAL A 186 31.74 15.47 25.39
CA VAL A 186 32.91 16.36 25.34
C VAL A 186 33.37 16.73 26.76
N LEU A 187 32.44 17.01 27.67
CA LEU A 187 32.74 17.27 29.09
C LEU A 187 33.34 16.05 29.79
N ALA A 188 32.96 14.84 29.37
CA ALA A 188 33.55 13.59 29.86
C ALA A 188 34.93 13.27 29.23
N GLY A 189 35.52 14.18 28.45
CA GLY A 189 36.85 14.01 27.85
C GLY A 189 36.91 13.07 26.65
N HIS A 190 35.76 12.65 26.12
CA HIS A 190 35.69 11.76 24.96
C HIS A 190 35.61 12.57 23.65
N GLN A 191 36.31 12.12 22.61
CA GLN A 191 36.18 12.67 21.25
C GLN A 191 35.13 11.87 20.46
N PRO A 192 34.29 12.53 19.64
CA PRO A 192 33.36 11.83 18.77
C PRO A 192 34.12 10.98 17.74
N GLN A 193 33.91 9.66 17.77
CA GLN A 193 34.53 8.72 16.82
C GLN A 193 33.61 8.48 15.61
N VAL A 194 34.14 8.66 14.40
CA VAL A 194 33.40 8.61 13.12
C VAL A 194 32.68 7.26 12.88
N GLU A 195 33.29 6.13 13.30
CA GLU A 195 32.77 4.78 13.02
C GLU A 195 31.63 4.34 13.95
N ALA A 196 31.71 4.67 15.25
CA ALA A 196 30.60 4.42 16.19
C ALA A 196 29.38 5.30 15.90
N VAL A 197 29.62 6.46 15.28
CA VAL A 197 28.61 7.46 14.90
C VAL A 197 27.87 7.07 13.62
N GLN A 198 28.51 6.40 12.67
CA GLN A 198 27.82 5.83 11.50
C GLN A 198 26.88 4.67 11.90
N ALA A 199 27.33 3.75 12.74
CA ALA A 199 26.49 2.65 13.23
C ALA A 199 25.28 3.15 14.04
N ALA A 200 25.46 4.18 14.87
CA ALA A 200 24.36 4.79 15.62
C ALA A 200 23.43 5.63 14.75
N ALA A 201 23.94 6.30 13.71
CA ALA A 201 23.13 7.06 12.74
C ALA A 201 22.32 6.12 11.81
N GLU A 202 22.86 4.97 11.42
CA GLU A 202 22.10 3.92 10.72
C GLU A 202 21.02 3.30 11.63
N LEU A 203 21.33 3.08 12.91
CA LEU A 203 20.33 2.64 13.91
C LEU A 203 19.28 3.70 14.26
N ALA A 204 19.62 4.99 14.13
CA ALA A 204 18.69 6.10 14.38
C ALA A 204 17.84 6.43 13.16
N ALA A 205 18.40 6.38 11.94
CA ALA A 205 17.66 6.54 10.68
C ALA A 205 16.62 5.42 10.48
N THR A 206 16.90 4.21 10.97
CA THR A 206 15.90 3.12 11.00
C THR A 206 14.78 3.34 12.04
N LYS A 207 14.96 4.24 13.01
CA LYS A 207 13.97 4.57 14.04
C LYS A 207 13.21 5.88 13.80
N GLU A 208 13.81 6.88 13.14
CA GLU A 208 13.22 8.23 12.99
C GLU A 208 12.19 8.33 11.84
N ASP A 209 12.23 7.47 10.83
CA ASP A 209 11.21 7.47 9.76
C ASP A 209 9.99 6.57 10.09
N ASN A 210 9.86 6.03 11.30
CA ASN A 210 8.93 4.92 11.59
C ASN A 210 7.47 5.31 11.88
N ASP A 211 7.10 6.59 11.75
CA ASP A 211 5.72 7.06 12.02
C ASP A 211 4.81 7.04 10.78
N ASP A 212 5.39 7.08 9.57
CA ASP A 212 4.62 7.00 8.33
C ASP A 212 4.20 5.55 8.01
N ASP A 213 2.97 5.39 7.52
CA ASP A 213 2.36 4.09 7.18
C ASP A 213 3.00 3.43 5.96
N ASP A 214 3.77 4.18 5.18
CA ASP A 214 4.45 3.75 3.98
C ASP A 214 5.72 4.57 3.74
N GLY A 215 6.57 4.14 2.81
CA GLY A 215 7.69 4.97 2.40
C GLY A 215 8.81 4.25 1.67
N VAL A 216 9.82 5.03 1.30
CA VAL A 216 11.01 4.54 0.60
C VAL A 216 11.95 3.85 1.58
N VAL A 217 12.50 2.70 1.18
CA VAL A 217 13.55 2.00 1.93
C VAL A 217 14.88 2.06 1.18
N HIS A 218 15.96 2.27 1.91
CA HIS A 218 17.33 2.08 1.42
C HIS A 218 17.81 0.69 1.82
N GLY A 219 18.23 -0.14 0.86
CA GLY A 219 18.68 -1.51 1.15
C GLY A 219 18.89 -2.37 -0.10
N PRO A 220 19.36 -3.61 0.05
CA PRO A 220 19.47 -4.58 -1.03
C PRO A 220 18.08 -4.89 -1.62
N ARG A 221 18.03 -5.25 -2.90
CA ARG A 221 16.77 -5.60 -3.58
C ARG A 221 16.24 -6.93 -3.04
N THR A 222 15.03 -6.92 -2.47
CA THR A 222 14.28 -8.11 -2.08
C THR A 222 12.94 -8.13 -2.82
N LEU A 223 12.45 -9.33 -3.17
CA LEU A 223 11.22 -9.49 -3.95
C LEU A 223 9.99 -9.14 -3.10
N SER A 224 9.89 -9.73 -1.91
CA SER A 224 9.04 -9.28 -0.81
C SER A 224 9.62 -9.80 0.50
N ASP A 225 9.46 -9.04 1.58
CA ASP A 225 9.88 -9.36 2.94
C ASP A 225 8.84 -8.82 3.92
N ILE A 226 8.36 -9.68 4.83
CA ILE A 226 7.36 -9.30 5.84
C ILE A 226 7.92 -9.60 7.22
N GLU A 227 7.92 -8.59 8.07
CA GLU A 227 8.36 -8.75 9.47
C GLU A 227 7.34 -8.16 10.43
N LEU A 228 7.10 -8.84 11.55
CA LEU A 228 6.33 -8.24 12.64
C LEU A 228 7.08 -7.05 13.24
N THR A 229 6.34 -6.00 13.61
CA THR A 229 6.97 -4.85 14.25
C THR A 229 7.58 -5.23 15.60
N PRO A 230 8.77 -4.74 15.99
CA PRO A 230 9.41 -5.11 17.26
C PRO A 230 8.59 -4.75 18.53
N THR A 231 7.60 -3.87 18.39
CA THR A 231 6.80 -3.37 19.51
C THR A 231 5.73 -4.38 19.95
N LEU A 232 6.08 -5.17 20.97
CA LEU A 232 5.14 -6.07 21.63
C LEU A 232 4.01 -5.33 22.33
N GLN A 233 2.79 -5.83 22.16
CA GLN A 233 1.62 -5.27 22.81
C GLN A 233 1.45 -5.83 24.22
N ARG A 234 1.37 -4.91 25.19
CA ARG A 234 1.17 -5.23 26.60
C ARG A 234 -0.32 -5.40 26.88
N GLY A 235 -0.67 -6.27 27.81
CA GLY A 235 -2.06 -6.50 28.23
C GLY A 235 -2.74 -7.71 27.57
N TYR A 236 -2.05 -8.40 26.65
CA TYR A 236 -2.51 -9.68 26.12
C TYR A 236 -2.07 -10.85 27.02
N PRO A 237 -2.92 -11.87 27.22
CA PRO A 237 -2.50 -13.11 27.85
C PRO A 237 -1.39 -13.79 27.04
N ARG A 238 -0.42 -14.38 27.74
CA ARG A 238 0.74 -15.03 27.11
C ARG A 238 0.51 -16.48 26.70
N TYR A 239 -0.58 -17.10 27.15
CA TYR A 239 -0.85 -18.52 26.89
C TYR A 239 -2.02 -18.68 25.95
N LEU A 240 -1.91 -19.64 25.04
CA LEU A 240 -2.79 -19.83 23.88
C LEU A 240 -4.29 -19.84 24.22
N ALA A 241 -4.70 -20.64 25.21
CA ALA A 241 -6.12 -20.73 25.59
C ALA A 241 -6.68 -19.42 26.15
N ALA A 242 -5.92 -18.74 27.01
CA ALA A 242 -6.31 -17.44 27.57
C ALA A 242 -6.31 -16.35 26.50
N LEU A 243 -5.34 -16.39 25.59
CA LEU A 243 -5.26 -15.46 24.45
C LEU A 243 -6.47 -15.64 23.53
N ALA A 244 -6.79 -16.88 23.15
CA ALA A 244 -7.95 -17.24 22.33
C ALA A 244 -9.27 -16.69 22.90
N ALA A 245 -9.48 -16.85 24.21
CA ALA A 245 -10.64 -16.28 24.90
C ALA A 245 -10.61 -14.73 24.87
N HIS A 246 -9.45 -14.12 25.13
CA HIS A 246 -9.29 -12.66 25.15
C HIS A 246 -9.55 -12.00 23.79
N VAL A 247 -9.07 -12.60 22.69
CA VAL A 247 -9.30 -12.09 21.33
C VAL A 247 -10.63 -12.53 20.72
N ARG A 248 -11.43 -13.32 21.46
CA ARG A 248 -12.69 -13.91 21.01
C ARG A 248 -12.54 -14.80 19.78
N GLN A 249 -11.47 -15.60 19.75
CA GLN A 249 -11.19 -16.58 18.69
C GLN A 249 -10.99 -17.98 19.30
N PRO A 250 -12.06 -18.71 19.66
CA PRO A 250 -11.97 -19.99 20.35
C PRO A 250 -11.33 -21.10 19.51
N SER A 251 -11.31 -20.96 18.18
CA SER A 251 -10.65 -21.89 17.25
C SER A 251 -9.13 -21.71 17.18
N LEU A 252 -8.58 -20.59 17.67
CA LEU A 252 -7.14 -20.27 17.58
C LEU A 252 -6.23 -21.41 18.10
N PRO A 253 -6.53 -22.11 19.21
CA PRO A 253 -5.70 -23.21 19.65
C PRO A 253 -5.63 -24.38 18.65
N LEU A 254 -6.77 -24.72 18.04
CA LEU A 254 -6.82 -25.77 17.00
C LEU A 254 -6.05 -25.33 15.75
N LEU A 255 -6.26 -24.09 15.30
CA LEU A 255 -5.62 -23.55 14.11
C LEU A 255 -4.10 -23.48 14.26
N LEU A 256 -3.60 -23.06 15.42
CA LEU A 256 -2.16 -23.04 15.68
C LEU A 256 -1.55 -24.45 15.65
N ARG A 257 -2.24 -25.44 16.21
CA ARG A 257 -1.78 -26.83 16.22
C ARG A 257 -1.76 -27.43 14.81
N ARG A 258 -2.73 -27.10 13.97
CA ARG A 258 -2.76 -27.48 12.54
C ARG A 258 -1.63 -26.82 11.75
N PHE A 259 -1.39 -25.53 11.98
CA PHE A 259 -0.25 -24.82 11.41
C PHE A 259 1.08 -25.52 11.76
N LEU A 260 1.29 -25.85 13.03
CA LEU A 260 2.49 -26.57 13.46
C LEU A 260 2.60 -27.98 12.88
N HIS A 261 1.48 -28.68 12.69
CA HIS A 261 1.46 -29.96 12.00
C HIS A 261 1.93 -29.82 10.55
N ALA A 262 1.41 -28.83 9.81
CA ALA A 262 1.82 -28.55 8.44
C ALA A 262 3.31 -28.16 8.33
N GLU A 263 3.84 -27.37 9.28
CA GLU A 263 5.27 -27.05 9.31
C GLU A 263 6.17 -28.28 9.53
N MET A 264 5.71 -29.29 10.27
CA MET A 264 6.50 -30.50 10.55
C MET A 264 6.39 -31.57 9.47
N HIS A 265 5.23 -31.69 8.81
CA HIS A 265 4.92 -32.78 7.89
C HIS A 265 4.77 -32.33 6.43
N GLY A 266 4.84 -31.02 6.17
CA GLY A 266 4.52 -30.42 4.88
C GLY A 266 3.02 -30.12 4.73
N PRO A 267 2.65 -29.34 3.70
CA PRO A 267 1.26 -29.04 3.39
C PRO A 267 0.53 -30.33 3.00
N LEU A 268 -0.73 -30.44 3.45
CA LEU A 268 -1.61 -31.52 3.04
C LEU A 268 -2.11 -31.27 1.60
N PRO A 269 -2.37 -32.33 0.81
CA PRO A 269 -3.10 -32.18 -0.44
C PRO A 269 -4.49 -31.56 -0.20
N ASP A 270 -5.00 -30.78 -1.15
CA ASP A 270 -6.29 -30.07 -1.02
C ASP A 270 -7.47 -30.99 -0.64
N ASP A 271 -7.47 -32.23 -1.14
CA ASP A 271 -8.52 -33.22 -0.90
C ASP A 271 -8.31 -34.05 0.39
N ALA A 272 -7.21 -33.84 1.11
CA ALA A 272 -6.91 -34.62 2.31
C ALA A 272 -7.74 -34.14 3.50
N PRO A 273 -8.24 -35.06 4.35
CA PRO A 273 -8.94 -34.68 5.56
C PRO A 273 -8.00 -33.90 6.50
N LEU A 274 -8.52 -32.82 7.09
CA LEU A 274 -7.78 -32.04 8.08
C LEU A 274 -7.41 -32.93 9.27
N PRO A 275 -6.19 -32.80 9.82
CA PRO A 275 -5.69 -33.69 10.86
C PRO A 275 -6.54 -33.52 12.11
N MET A 276 -6.74 -34.65 12.80
CA MET A 276 -7.44 -34.67 14.07
C MET A 276 -6.59 -34.02 15.17
N LEU A 277 -7.24 -33.57 16.24
CA LEU A 277 -6.56 -32.78 17.28
C LEU A 277 -5.47 -33.58 18.01
N ASP A 278 -5.62 -34.89 18.11
CA ASP A 278 -4.64 -35.84 18.67
C ASP A 278 -3.43 -36.06 17.77
N GLU A 279 -3.56 -35.88 16.46
CA GLU A 279 -2.46 -35.94 15.48
C GLU A 279 -1.62 -34.66 15.47
N CYS A 280 -2.18 -33.53 15.92
CA CYS A 280 -1.49 -32.25 15.91
C CYS A 280 -0.57 -32.08 17.15
N PRO A 281 0.60 -31.43 17.03
CA PRO A 281 1.47 -31.16 18.18
C PRO A 281 0.79 -30.28 19.22
N THR A 282 1.13 -30.45 20.50
CA THR A 282 0.70 -29.54 21.57
C THR A 282 1.63 -28.33 21.67
N PHE A 283 1.09 -27.19 22.10
CA PHE A 283 1.86 -25.97 22.33
C PHE A 283 1.47 -25.34 23.66
N GLU A 284 2.44 -25.22 24.57
CA GLU A 284 2.28 -24.64 25.92
C GLU A 284 3.19 -23.42 26.16
N GLY A 285 3.92 -23.00 25.13
CA GLY A 285 4.86 -21.88 25.22
C GLY A 285 4.18 -20.51 25.34
N PRO A 286 4.97 -19.46 25.66
CA PRO A 286 4.48 -18.09 25.63
C PRO A 286 4.26 -17.60 24.18
N ILE A 287 3.25 -16.76 24.02
CA ILE A 287 2.90 -16.07 22.77
C ILE A 287 3.02 -14.56 23.00
N ALA A 288 3.62 -13.87 22.04
CA ALA A 288 3.72 -12.41 22.01
C ALA A 288 2.80 -11.86 20.91
N VAL A 289 2.03 -10.81 21.21
CA VAL A 289 1.08 -10.19 20.28
C VAL A 289 1.66 -8.91 19.70
N HIS A 290 1.42 -8.70 18.41
CA HIS A 290 1.81 -7.52 17.65
C HIS A 290 0.56 -6.90 17.03
N HIS A 291 0.54 -5.57 16.84
CA HIS A 291 -0.58 -4.89 16.16
C HIS A 291 -0.28 -4.55 14.70
N SER A 292 0.92 -4.85 14.22
CA SER A 292 1.33 -4.54 12.86
C SER A 292 2.46 -5.43 12.38
N ALA A 293 2.53 -5.55 11.05
CA ALA A 293 3.66 -6.07 10.29
C ALA A 293 4.12 -5.00 9.30
N ILE A 294 5.39 -5.05 8.89
CA ILE A 294 5.97 -4.20 7.86
C ILE A 294 6.22 -5.09 6.66
N ALA A 295 5.62 -4.74 5.53
CA ALA A 295 5.93 -5.32 4.24
C ALA A 295 6.97 -4.46 3.53
N ARG A 296 7.96 -5.09 2.90
CA ARG A 296 8.98 -4.45 2.07
C ARG A 296 9.05 -5.16 0.73
N PHE A 297 8.92 -4.42 -0.36
CA PHE A 297 8.95 -4.98 -1.71
C PHE A 297 9.56 -4.00 -2.70
N TYR A 298 9.93 -4.54 -3.86
CA TYR A 298 10.51 -3.77 -4.96
C TYR A 298 9.42 -3.16 -5.83
N ALA A 299 9.27 -1.83 -5.80
CA ALA A 299 8.25 -1.05 -6.50
C ALA A 299 8.89 0.06 -7.37
N PRO A 300 9.54 -0.30 -8.49
CA PRO A 300 10.31 0.66 -9.29
C PRO A 300 9.47 1.69 -10.05
N SER A 301 8.19 1.36 -10.28
CA SER A 301 7.22 2.22 -10.97
C SER A 301 6.61 3.26 -10.02
N ASP A 302 6.76 3.09 -8.71
CA ASP A 302 6.37 4.09 -7.70
C ASP A 302 7.55 5.01 -7.35
N ILE A 303 7.30 6.03 -6.51
CA ILE A 303 8.36 6.92 -6.00
C ILE A 303 9.22 6.10 -5.01
N GLY A 304 10.13 5.30 -5.54
CA GLY A 304 11.14 4.57 -4.81
C GLY A 304 12.43 5.39 -4.68
N GLY A 305 13.19 5.17 -3.60
CA GLY A 305 14.54 5.70 -3.47
C GLY A 305 15.49 5.12 -4.52
N ALA A 306 16.79 5.41 -4.43
CA ALA A 306 17.78 4.93 -5.40
C ALA A 306 17.80 3.39 -5.61
N GLY A 307 17.19 2.61 -4.70
CA GLY A 307 17.05 1.15 -4.81
C GLY A 307 15.69 0.65 -5.34
N GLY A 308 14.67 1.49 -5.48
CA GLY A 308 13.31 1.09 -5.88
C GLY A 308 12.54 0.30 -4.81
N MET A 309 13.05 0.20 -3.58
CA MET A 309 12.39 -0.49 -2.48
C MET A 309 11.37 0.42 -1.79
N TYR A 310 10.22 -0.17 -1.46
CA TYR A 310 9.13 0.48 -0.77
C TYR A 310 8.72 -0.36 0.44
N ARG A 311 8.19 0.30 1.47
CA ARG A 311 7.57 -0.35 2.61
C ARG A 311 6.15 0.13 2.81
N GLU A 312 5.33 -0.73 3.38
CA GLU A 312 4.00 -0.40 3.87
C GLU A 312 3.73 -1.15 5.19
N ARG A 313 2.94 -0.55 6.07
CA ARG A 313 2.59 -1.12 7.36
C ARG A 313 1.18 -1.72 7.33
N ILE A 314 1.11 -3.02 7.53
CA ILE A 314 -0.13 -3.79 7.62
C ILE A 314 -0.55 -3.83 9.09
N ARG A 315 -1.82 -3.54 9.39
CA ARG A 315 -2.32 -3.47 10.77
C ARG A 315 -3.35 -4.54 11.10
N SER A 316 -3.26 -4.95 12.36
CA SER A 316 -4.28 -5.74 13.04
C SER A 316 -4.41 -5.21 14.47
N ASN A 317 -5.11 -4.09 14.62
CA ASN A 317 -5.29 -3.39 15.89
C ASN A 317 -6.79 -3.28 16.25
N PRO A 318 -7.24 -3.88 17.36
CA PRO A 318 -8.64 -3.82 17.76
C PRO A 318 -9.09 -2.43 18.23
N ARG A 319 -8.17 -1.49 18.49
CA ARG A 319 -8.42 -0.12 18.95
C ARG A 319 -7.42 0.86 18.32
N TRP A 320 -7.65 1.18 17.06
CA TRP A 320 -6.97 2.19 16.27
C TRP A 320 -7.83 3.46 16.16
N HIS A 321 -7.38 4.57 16.77
CA HIS A 321 -8.10 5.87 16.75
C HIS A 321 -9.61 5.80 17.03
N GLY A 322 -10.05 4.89 17.90
CA GLY A 322 -11.46 4.74 18.29
C GLY A 322 -12.24 3.64 17.58
N TYR A 323 -11.65 2.94 16.59
CA TYR A 323 -12.27 1.81 15.89
C TYR A 323 -11.31 0.62 15.76
N ALA A 324 -11.79 -0.55 15.29
CA ALA A 324 -10.90 -1.67 14.98
C ALA A 324 -10.35 -1.53 13.55
N ARG A 325 -9.03 -1.64 13.36
CA ARG A 325 -8.38 -1.67 12.04
C ARG A 325 -7.77 -3.05 11.80
N ARG A 326 -8.34 -3.76 10.83
CA ARG A 326 -7.91 -5.10 10.39
C ARG A 326 -7.70 -5.01 8.88
N ASP A 327 -6.45 -4.79 8.51
CA ASP A 327 -6.04 -4.61 7.11
C ASP A 327 -6.13 -5.95 6.36
N THR A 328 -6.31 -5.88 5.05
CA THR A 328 -6.32 -7.02 4.14
C THR A 328 -4.96 -7.18 3.48
N VAL A 329 -4.59 -8.41 3.16
CA VAL A 329 -3.28 -8.79 2.60
C VAL A 329 -3.45 -9.79 1.47
N PHE A 330 -2.56 -9.74 0.49
CA PHE A 330 -2.36 -10.85 -0.44
C PHE A 330 -1.49 -11.91 0.21
N VAL A 331 -1.90 -13.17 0.08
CA VAL A 331 -1.18 -14.34 0.54
C VAL A 331 -0.91 -15.22 -0.66
N ASP A 332 0.34 -15.64 -0.83
CA ASP A 332 0.72 -16.60 -1.86
C ASP A 332 0.37 -18.02 -1.37
N VAL A 333 -0.59 -18.65 -2.04
CA VAL A 333 -1.03 -20.01 -1.74
C VAL A 333 -0.75 -20.97 -2.91
N GLY A 334 -0.21 -20.46 -4.02
CA GLY A 334 -0.16 -21.18 -5.29
C GLY A 334 -1.54 -21.39 -5.92
N GLY A 335 -1.62 -21.41 -7.24
CA GLY A 335 -2.88 -21.67 -7.95
C GLY A 335 -3.06 -20.85 -9.24
N PRO A 336 -4.18 -21.07 -9.96
CA PRO A 336 -4.42 -20.42 -11.26
C PRO A 336 -5.07 -19.04 -11.16
N ALA A 337 -5.92 -18.79 -10.15
CA ALA A 337 -6.62 -17.52 -9.98
C ALA A 337 -5.70 -16.45 -9.38
N MET A 338 -5.82 -15.20 -9.83
CA MET A 338 -4.97 -14.07 -9.40
C MET A 338 -3.47 -14.41 -9.31
N SER A 339 -2.97 -15.23 -10.24
CA SER A 339 -1.58 -15.70 -10.26
C SER A 339 -1.13 -16.44 -8.98
N GLY A 340 -2.05 -17.17 -8.35
CA GLY A 340 -1.78 -17.97 -7.14
C GLY A 340 -1.98 -17.20 -5.83
N LEU A 341 -2.52 -15.98 -5.90
CA LEU A 341 -2.77 -15.15 -4.74
C LEU A 341 -4.21 -15.31 -4.23
N VAL A 342 -4.35 -15.37 -2.90
CA VAL A 342 -5.64 -15.27 -2.20
C VAL A 342 -5.55 -14.13 -1.19
N ILE A 343 -6.69 -13.58 -0.75
CA ILE A 343 -6.70 -12.44 0.16
C ILE A 343 -7.05 -12.92 1.57
N GLY A 344 -6.29 -12.47 2.55
CA GLY A 344 -6.59 -12.67 3.97
C GLY A 344 -6.87 -11.33 4.65
N ARG A 345 -7.89 -11.26 5.51
CA ARG A 345 -8.03 -10.15 6.47
C ARG A 345 -7.25 -10.49 7.72
N ALA A 346 -6.25 -9.68 8.06
CA ALA A 346 -5.38 -9.94 9.21
C ALA A 346 -6.12 -9.69 10.53
N MET A 347 -6.48 -10.77 11.23
CA MET A 347 -7.25 -10.75 12.48
C MET A 347 -6.39 -10.69 13.74
N LEU A 348 -5.15 -11.19 13.69
CA LEU A 348 -4.17 -11.10 14.77
C LEU A 348 -2.76 -11.31 14.22
N PHE A 349 -1.78 -10.54 14.70
CA PHE A 349 -0.37 -10.84 14.49
C PHE A 349 0.26 -11.32 15.80
N PHE A 350 1.03 -12.39 15.77
CA PHE A 350 1.65 -12.96 16.97
C PHE A 350 2.93 -13.72 16.64
N SER A 351 3.82 -13.85 17.61
CA SER A 351 5.02 -14.67 17.50
C SER A 351 5.20 -15.59 18.72
N PHE A 352 5.88 -16.70 18.51
CA PHE A 352 6.16 -17.70 19.55
C PHE A 352 7.36 -18.56 19.19
N THR A 353 7.89 -19.31 20.15
CA THR A 353 9.01 -20.25 19.93
C THR A 353 8.53 -21.68 20.11
N PHE A 354 8.81 -22.54 19.12
CA PHE A 354 8.50 -23.96 19.17
C PHE A 354 9.67 -24.77 18.59
N GLY A 355 10.11 -25.82 19.28
CA GLY A 355 11.25 -26.64 18.83
C GLY A 355 12.56 -25.86 18.65
N GLY A 356 12.74 -24.73 19.35
CA GLY A 356 13.91 -23.86 19.21
C GLY A 356 13.89 -22.90 18.00
N LYS A 357 12.83 -22.94 17.17
CA LYS A 357 12.59 -21.99 16.08
C LYS A 357 11.58 -20.93 16.51
N GLU A 358 11.85 -19.67 16.18
CA GLU A 358 10.87 -18.58 16.32
C GLU A 358 9.95 -18.56 15.10
N TYR A 359 8.65 -18.45 15.34
CA TYR A 359 7.61 -18.34 14.33
C TYR A 359 6.94 -16.98 14.45
N GLN A 360 6.78 -16.31 13.31
CA GLN A 360 5.99 -15.10 13.17
C GLN A 360 4.75 -15.45 12.35
N CYS A 361 3.58 -15.22 12.92
CA CYS A 361 2.32 -15.69 12.35
C CYS A 361 1.26 -14.60 12.29
N ALA A 362 0.34 -14.79 11.37
CA ALA A 362 -0.92 -14.06 11.28
C ALA A 362 -2.09 -15.04 11.40
N LEU A 363 -3.12 -14.68 12.17
CA LEU A 363 -4.45 -15.27 12.03
C LEU A 363 -5.17 -14.48 10.95
N VAL A 364 -5.60 -15.14 9.88
CA VAL A 364 -6.31 -14.52 8.75
C VAL A 364 -7.74 -15.04 8.63
N HIS A 365 -8.66 -14.18 8.21
CA HIS A 365 -9.96 -14.57 7.68
C HIS A 365 -9.90 -14.53 6.16
N TRP A 366 -10.12 -15.67 5.51
CA TRP A 366 -10.01 -15.79 4.07
C TRP A 366 -11.08 -14.98 3.33
N ILE A 367 -10.65 -14.36 2.24
CA ILE A 367 -11.46 -13.63 1.27
C ILE A 367 -11.05 -14.16 -0.11
N VAL A 368 -11.98 -14.86 -0.77
CA VAL A 368 -11.71 -15.68 -1.95
C VAL A 368 -12.32 -15.06 -3.21
N PRO A 369 -11.74 -15.30 -4.40
CA PRO A 369 -12.35 -14.90 -5.67
C PRO A 369 -13.74 -15.51 -5.86
N VAL A 370 -14.69 -14.69 -6.34
CA VAL A 370 -16.05 -15.14 -6.68
C VAL A 370 -16.07 -15.94 -8.00
N GLY A 371 -15.04 -15.78 -8.84
CA GLY A 371 -14.88 -16.53 -10.08
C GLY A 371 -13.44 -16.46 -10.60
N ASP A 372 -13.20 -17.12 -11.73
CA ASP A 372 -11.87 -17.29 -12.32
C ASP A 372 -11.40 -16.13 -13.20
N THR A 373 -12.23 -15.10 -13.38
CA THR A 373 -11.92 -13.94 -14.22
C THR A 373 -12.31 -12.62 -13.55
N PRO A 374 -11.62 -11.51 -13.86
CA PRO A 374 -12.01 -10.18 -13.41
C PRO A 374 -13.39 -9.76 -13.93
N ASP A 375 -14.02 -8.83 -13.22
CA ASP A 375 -15.28 -8.21 -13.65
C ASP A 375 -15.11 -7.55 -15.04
N PRO A 376 -16.00 -7.84 -16.01
CA PRO A 376 -15.83 -7.44 -17.40
C PRO A 376 -15.96 -5.93 -17.64
N ASP A 377 -16.53 -5.19 -16.69
CA ASP A 377 -16.76 -3.75 -16.83
C ASP A 377 -15.59 -2.94 -16.24
N THR A 378 -15.08 -3.38 -15.09
CA THR A 378 -14.03 -2.69 -14.34
C THR A 378 -12.63 -3.25 -14.58
N GLY A 379 -12.52 -4.52 -14.97
CA GLY A 379 -11.26 -5.26 -15.02
C GLY A 379 -10.67 -5.57 -13.65
N MET A 380 -11.40 -5.38 -12.56
CA MET A 380 -10.97 -5.70 -11.20
C MET A 380 -11.47 -7.08 -10.78
N TRP A 381 -10.69 -7.81 -9.98
CA TRP A 381 -11.15 -9.06 -9.37
C TRP A 381 -12.26 -8.79 -8.36
N VAL A 382 -13.25 -9.68 -8.32
CA VAL A 382 -14.34 -9.66 -7.34
C VAL A 382 -14.11 -10.77 -6.33
N VAL A 383 -14.14 -10.41 -5.05
CA VAL A 383 -13.82 -11.32 -3.95
C VAL A 383 -14.88 -11.23 -2.84
N GLU A 384 -15.05 -12.31 -2.10
CA GLU A 384 -16.00 -12.40 -0.98
C GLU A 384 -15.37 -13.06 0.25
N PRO A 385 -15.72 -12.63 1.48
CA PRO A 385 -15.23 -13.28 2.68
C PRO A 385 -15.79 -14.70 2.78
N GLU A 386 -14.92 -15.65 3.09
CA GLU A 386 -15.27 -17.07 3.12
C GLU A 386 -15.92 -17.45 4.45
N TYR A 387 -17.02 -18.20 4.39
CA TYR A 387 -17.74 -18.71 5.56
C TYR A 387 -18.04 -20.21 5.42
N ALA A 388 -17.75 -20.98 6.47
CA ALA A 388 -18.13 -22.37 6.60
C ALA A 388 -19.17 -22.52 7.71
N GLY A 389 -20.39 -22.96 7.37
CA GLY A 389 -21.48 -23.12 8.35
C GLY A 389 -21.85 -21.83 9.08
N GLY A 390 -21.70 -20.67 8.41
CA GLY A 390 -21.97 -19.35 8.99
C GLY A 390 -20.86 -18.79 9.88
N SER A 391 -19.74 -19.51 10.07
CA SER A 391 -18.55 -19.02 10.77
C SER A 391 -17.46 -18.62 9.79
N PRO A 392 -16.67 -17.57 10.08
CA PRO A 392 -15.58 -17.15 9.20
C PRO A 392 -14.53 -18.27 9.09
N VAL A 393 -14.06 -18.53 7.86
CA VAL A 393 -12.96 -19.48 7.65
C VAL A 393 -11.65 -18.79 8.06
N LEU A 394 -11.06 -19.30 9.14
CA LEU A 394 -9.86 -18.73 9.75
C LEU A 394 -8.68 -19.69 9.62
N GLU A 395 -7.50 -19.13 9.43
CA GLU A 395 -6.25 -19.90 9.36
C GLU A 395 -5.09 -19.16 10.00
N VAL A 396 -4.16 -19.91 10.58
CA VAL A 396 -2.86 -19.38 11.03
C VAL A 396 -1.86 -19.61 9.92
N ILE A 397 -1.30 -18.52 9.39
CA ILE A 397 -0.27 -18.55 8.36
C ILE A 397 1.04 -17.98 8.90
N ASN A 398 2.17 -18.38 8.31
CA ASN A 398 3.42 -17.66 8.48
C ASN A 398 3.28 -16.28 7.81
N VAL A 399 3.80 -15.22 8.46
CA VAL A 399 3.83 -13.89 7.85
C VAL A 399 4.65 -13.85 6.55
N ASP A 400 5.60 -14.76 6.36
CA ASP A 400 6.39 -14.92 5.13
C ASP A 400 5.52 -15.28 3.91
N ALA A 401 4.32 -15.85 4.12
CA ALA A 401 3.38 -16.14 3.05
C ALA A 401 2.64 -14.88 2.55
N ILE A 402 2.70 -13.79 3.30
CA ILE A 402 2.06 -12.53 2.91
C ILE A 402 2.94 -11.86 1.84
N ALA A 403 2.36 -11.55 0.69
CA ALA A 403 3.08 -10.86 -0.38
C ALA A 403 3.12 -9.35 -0.14
N ARG A 404 1.97 -8.74 0.17
CA ARG A 404 1.78 -7.32 0.49
C ARG A 404 0.36 -7.04 1.01
N GLY A 405 0.09 -5.84 1.47
CA GLY A 405 -1.25 -5.33 1.75
C GLY A 405 -2.13 -5.30 0.50
N CYS A 406 -3.43 -5.56 0.68
CA CYS A 406 -4.45 -5.57 -0.37
C CYS A 406 -5.47 -4.49 -0.07
N HIS A 407 -5.82 -3.65 -1.05
CA HIS A 407 -6.88 -2.66 -0.90
C HIS A 407 -8.18 -3.16 -1.53
N LEU A 408 -9.24 -3.24 -0.74
CA LEU A 408 -10.57 -3.66 -1.18
C LEU A 408 -11.54 -2.48 -1.23
N ILE A 409 -12.43 -2.45 -2.21
CA ILE A 409 -13.54 -1.49 -2.30
C ILE A 409 -14.85 -2.26 -2.28
N GLY A 410 -15.76 -1.93 -1.37
CA GLY A 410 -17.05 -2.59 -1.28
C GLY A 410 -17.87 -2.46 -2.57
N ILE A 411 -18.57 -3.53 -2.96
CA ILE A 411 -19.54 -3.48 -4.06
C ILE A 411 -20.88 -3.01 -3.49
N TYR A 412 -21.15 -1.72 -3.66
CA TYR A 412 -22.26 -1.01 -3.01
C TYR A 412 -23.66 -1.34 -3.58
N GLY A 413 -23.76 -2.04 -4.71
CA GLY A 413 -25.03 -2.27 -5.42
C GLY A 413 -25.63 -0.98 -5.99
N THR A 414 -26.95 -0.84 -5.94
CA THR A 414 -27.68 0.36 -6.41
C THR A 414 -28.20 1.24 -5.27
N ALA A 415 -28.15 0.75 -4.03
CA ALA A 415 -28.62 1.48 -2.87
C ALA A 415 -27.66 2.63 -2.49
N ALA A 416 -28.24 3.68 -1.90
CA ALA A 416 -27.49 4.73 -1.24
C ALA A 416 -26.97 4.24 0.11
N LEU A 417 -25.76 4.67 0.47
CA LEU A 417 -25.21 4.38 1.80
C LEU A 417 -25.85 5.28 2.86
N PRO A 418 -26.01 4.78 4.10
CA PRO A 418 -26.45 5.60 5.23
C PRO A 418 -25.59 6.86 5.38
N GLU A 419 -26.20 7.96 5.83
CA GLU A 419 -25.49 9.23 5.96
C GLU A 419 -24.34 9.17 6.98
N GLU A 420 -24.53 8.40 8.05
CA GLU A 420 -23.56 8.20 9.13
C GLU A 420 -22.62 6.99 8.89
N PHE A 421 -22.55 6.48 7.66
CA PHE A 421 -21.73 5.30 7.36
C PHE A 421 -20.24 5.60 7.57
N HIS A 422 -19.64 5.00 8.60
CA HIS A 422 -18.23 5.16 8.89
C HIS A 422 -17.39 4.17 8.08
N PHE A 423 -16.32 4.66 7.46
CA PHE A 423 -15.45 3.87 6.58
C PHE A 423 -14.75 2.69 7.26
N SER A 424 -14.59 2.74 8.58
CA SER A 424 -14.00 1.62 9.33
C SER A 424 -14.86 0.36 9.25
N SER A 425 -16.15 0.52 8.96
CA SER A 425 -17.10 -0.59 8.80
C SER A 425 -17.13 -1.11 7.37
N SER A 426 -16.38 -0.52 6.43
CA SER A 426 -16.46 -0.89 5.01
C SER A 426 -16.10 -2.33 4.73
N LEU A 427 -15.08 -2.88 5.40
CA LEU A 427 -14.67 -4.28 5.24
C LEU A 427 -15.59 -5.28 5.95
N ASP A 428 -16.61 -4.80 6.66
CA ASP A 428 -17.60 -5.60 7.39
C ASP A 428 -19.02 -5.44 6.80
N ALA A 429 -19.26 -4.38 6.04
CA ALA A 429 -20.61 -3.98 5.62
C ALA A 429 -21.07 -4.59 4.30
N PHE A 430 -20.15 -5.11 3.48
CA PHE A 430 -20.46 -5.65 2.15
C PHE A 430 -20.14 -7.14 2.06
N ASN A 431 -20.89 -7.84 1.20
CA ASN A 431 -20.68 -9.26 0.93
C ASN A 431 -19.55 -9.48 -0.08
N THR A 432 -19.40 -8.56 -1.03
CA THR A 432 -18.41 -8.66 -2.10
C THR A 432 -17.63 -7.36 -2.25
N TYR A 433 -16.40 -7.49 -2.75
CA TYR A 433 -15.43 -6.42 -2.85
C TYR A 433 -14.70 -6.47 -4.19
N PHE A 434 -14.38 -5.30 -4.74
CA PHE A 434 -13.39 -5.17 -5.81
C PHE A 434 -11.98 -5.14 -5.21
N VAL A 435 -11.08 -5.92 -5.79
CA VAL A 435 -9.65 -5.82 -5.55
C VAL A 435 -9.10 -4.62 -6.31
N ASN A 436 -8.69 -3.58 -5.58
CA ASN A 436 -8.29 -2.32 -6.18
C ASN A 436 -6.84 -2.36 -6.70
N GLN A 437 -6.69 -2.77 -7.96
CA GLN A 437 -5.41 -2.75 -8.67
C GLN A 437 -4.84 -1.35 -8.94
N TYR A 438 -5.64 -0.29 -8.74
CA TYR A 438 -5.24 1.09 -9.02
C TYR A 438 -4.73 1.82 -7.77
N VAL A 439 -4.59 1.16 -6.62
CA VAL A 439 -4.17 1.83 -5.38
C VAL A 439 -2.75 2.41 -5.46
N ASP A 440 -1.84 1.78 -6.20
CA ASP A 440 -0.49 2.26 -6.52
C ASP A 440 0.01 1.63 -7.84
N HIS A 441 1.16 2.08 -8.35
CA HIS A 441 1.67 1.58 -9.64
C HIS A 441 2.17 0.14 -9.54
N HIS A 442 2.81 -0.23 -8.43
CA HIS A 442 3.24 -1.59 -8.17
C HIS A 442 2.06 -2.57 -8.08
N MET A 443 0.91 -2.20 -7.50
CA MET A 443 -0.27 -3.05 -7.40
C MET A 443 -0.84 -3.37 -8.78
N HIS A 444 -0.87 -2.37 -9.66
CA HIS A 444 -1.32 -2.57 -11.04
C HIS A 444 -0.41 -3.55 -11.77
N GLU A 445 0.91 -3.41 -11.60
CA GLU A 445 1.91 -4.32 -12.17
C GLU A 445 1.86 -5.73 -11.55
N PHE A 446 1.64 -5.81 -10.24
CA PHE A 446 1.58 -7.04 -9.44
C PHE A 446 0.38 -7.94 -9.80
N LEU A 447 -0.74 -7.34 -10.23
CA LEU A 447 -1.96 -8.06 -10.62
C LEU A 447 -2.17 -8.19 -12.15
N SER A 448 -1.25 -7.66 -12.96
CA SER A 448 -1.34 -7.60 -14.44
C SER A 448 -0.99 -8.90 -15.14
#